data_AF-A0A5N7Z6Q7-F1
#
_entry.id   AF-A0A5N7Z6Q7-F1
#
_cell.length_a   1.000
_cell.length_b   1.000
_cell.length_c   1.000
_cell.angle_alpha   90.00
_cell.angle_beta   90.00
_cell.angle_gamma   90.00
#
_symmetry.space_group_name_H-M   'P 1'
#
loop_
_entity.id
_entity.type
_entity.pdbx_description
1 polymer ?
#
loop_
_entity_poly.entity_id
_entity_poly.type
_entity_poly.pdbx_seq_one_letter_code
_entity_poly.pdbx_strand_id
1 'polypeptide(L)'
;MEKRTVESYIEAIKAQYEKAKTGPYAAFLIRPSPAQLRDLSFHILRQHQNKNDPSAFRDFWEIEFKDEQIRAITNSIDITRLIPIRRFYLGTSTPADLITIEMAALLVDFPERPYRRFINDLPDTPPEPPNPPGGPGTVIIVTSGNNTGG
;
A
#
# COMPACT_ATOMS: atom_id res chain seq x y z
N MET A 1 -24.75 -6.16 -0.28
CA MET A 1 -23.60 -5.67 -1.06
C MET A 1 -23.48 -4.20 -0.80
N GLU A 2 -22.46 -3.77 -0.07
CA GLU A 2 -22.18 -2.34 0.03
C GLU A 2 -21.75 -1.83 -1.35
N LYS A 3 -22.32 -0.69 -1.76
CA LYS A 3 -21.98 -0.07 -3.03
C LYS A 3 -20.62 0.57 -2.88
N ARG A 4 -19.62 0.10 -3.62
CA ARG A 4 -18.31 0.74 -3.65
C ARG A 4 -18.41 2.08 -4.39
N THR A 5 -18.32 3.17 -3.64
CA THR A 5 -18.29 4.55 -4.10
C THR A 5 -17.07 5.29 -3.53
N VAL A 6 -16.86 6.53 -3.95
CA VAL A 6 -15.83 7.41 -3.38
C VAL A 6 -16.03 7.57 -1.88
N GLU A 7 -17.27 7.74 -1.42
CA GLU A 7 -17.61 7.86 0.00
C GLU A 7 -17.20 6.61 0.78
N SER A 8 -17.51 5.40 0.28
CA SER A 8 -17.10 4.16 0.94
C SER A 8 -15.57 3.97 0.96
N TYR A 9 -14.85 4.45 -0.06
CA TYR A 9 -13.38 4.43 -0.07
C TYR A 9 -12.82 5.35 1.00
N ILE A 10 -13.38 6.55 1.14
CA ILE A 10 -13.01 7.52 2.17
C ILE A 10 -13.26 6.94 3.56
N GLU A 11 -14.39 6.27 3.79
CA GLU A 11 -14.70 5.61 5.06
C GLU A 11 -13.75 4.46 5.36
N ALA A 12 -13.40 3.65 4.35
CA ALA A 12 -12.42 2.57 4.49
C ALA A 12 -11.02 3.10 4.87
N ILE A 13 -10.59 4.22 4.27
CA ILE A 13 -9.32 4.88 4.61
C ILE A 13 -9.37 5.41 6.05
N LYS A 14 -10.47 6.02 6.50
CA LYS A 14 -10.62 6.46 7.90
C LYS A 14 -10.52 5.27 8.86
N ALA A 15 -11.20 4.16 8.55
CA ALA A 15 -11.13 2.95 9.36
C ALA A 15 -9.70 2.38 9.39
N GLN A 16 -8.99 2.42 8.26
CA GLN A 16 -7.58 2.01 8.20
C GLN A 16 -6.67 2.95 9.00
N TYR A 17 -6.90 4.26 8.96
CA TYR A 17 -6.16 5.23 9.75
C TYR A 17 -6.25 4.93 11.25
N GLU A 18 -7.45 4.61 11.77
CA GLU A 18 -7.62 4.22 13.18
C GLU A 18 -6.80 2.98 13.55
N LYS A 19 -6.74 1.98 12.66
CA LYS A 19 -5.89 0.79 12.85
C LYS A 19 -4.40 1.14 12.78
N ALA A 20 -4.02 2.00 11.84
CA ALA A 20 -2.62 2.37 11.62
C ALA A 20 -2.01 3.15 12.82
N LYS A 21 -2.83 3.81 13.65
CA LYS A 21 -2.38 4.47 14.89
C LYS A 21 -1.79 3.51 15.93
N THR A 22 -2.10 2.22 15.88
CA THR A 22 -1.51 1.20 16.77
C THR A 22 -0.51 0.31 16.04
N GLY A 23 -0.24 0.59 14.77
CA GLY A 23 0.65 -0.17 13.91
C GLY A 23 2.09 0.36 13.84
N PRO A 24 2.87 -0.10 12.85
CA PRO A 24 4.28 0.27 12.68
C PRO A 24 4.53 1.78 12.51
N TYR A 25 3.53 2.49 11.97
CA TYR A 25 3.61 3.93 11.69
C TYR A 25 2.95 4.81 12.75
N ALA A 26 2.61 4.24 13.92
CA ALA A 26 1.95 4.94 15.03
C ALA A 26 2.65 6.26 15.41
N ALA A 27 3.98 6.29 15.44
CA ALA A 27 4.77 7.47 15.77
C ALA A 27 4.51 8.67 14.85
N PHE A 28 4.09 8.43 13.61
CA PHE A 28 3.71 9.46 12.63
C PHE A 28 2.22 9.80 12.70
N LEU A 29 1.37 8.85 13.08
CA LEU A 29 -0.09 8.92 12.92
C LEU A 29 -0.87 9.27 14.20
N ILE A 30 -0.29 9.16 15.40
CA ILE A 30 -0.99 9.53 16.65
C ILE A 30 -1.25 11.04 16.73
N ARG A 31 -0.26 11.86 16.33
CA ARG A 31 -0.36 13.32 16.26
C ARG A 31 0.30 13.81 14.96
N PRO A 32 -0.34 13.61 13.81
CA PRO A 32 0.29 13.88 12.53
C PRO A 32 0.47 15.38 12.33
N SER A 33 1.71 15.78 12.06
CA SER A 33 2.07 17.07 11.46
C SER A 33 2.32 16.90 9.96
N PRO A 34 2.22 17.98 9.16
CA PRO A 34 2.58 17.92 7.74
C PRO A 34 3.99 17.36 7.50
N ALA A 35 4.97 17.70 8.36
CA ALA A 35 6.32 17.15 8.27
C ALA A 35 6.38 15.64 8.53
N GLN A 36 5.68 15.16 9.55
CA GLN A 36 5.59 13.72 9.83
C GLN A 36 4.90 12.96 8.69
N LEU A 37 3.85 13.52 8.10
CA LEU A 37 3.17 12.91 6.95
C LEU A 37 4.09 12.85 5.73
N ARG A 38 4.88 13.89 5.46
CA ARG A 38 5.90 13.86 4.40
C ARG A 38 6.92 12.75 4.66
N ASP A 39 7.52 12.75 5.85
CA ASP A 39 8.58 11.80 6.18
C ASP A 39 8.05 10.35 6.16
N LEU A 40 6.80 10.15 6.57
CA LEU A 40 6.11 8.87 6.45
C LEU A 40 5.94 8.44 4.99
N SER A 41 5.56 9.34 4.07
CA SER A 41 5.44 8.99 2.65
C SER A 41 6.77 8.52 2.06
N PHE A 42 7.89 9.16 2.42
CA PHE A 42 9.22 8.70 2.00
C PHE A 42 9.56 7.34 2.60
N HIS A 43 9.22 7.12 3.86
CA HIS A 43 9.47 5.84 4.53
C HIS A 43 8.69 4.69 3.87
N ILE A 44 7.42 4.91 3.54
CA ILE A 44 6.57 3.94 2.86
C ILE A 44 7.15 3.62 1.47
N LEU A 45 7.49 4.64 0.68
CA LEU A 45 8.04 4.46 -0.68
C LEU A 45 9.41 3.78 -0.71
N ARG A 46 10.21 3.91 0.36
CA ARG A 46 11.48 3.19 0.52
C ARG A 46 11.29 1.70 0.84
N GLN A 47 10.24 1.38 1.59
CA GLN A 47 10.06 0.05 2.16
C GLN A 47 9.16 -0.85 1.33
N HIS A 48 8.19 -0.29 0.60
CA HIS A 48 7.10 -1.07 0.03
C HIS A 48 7.23 -1.30 -1.48
N GLN A 49 6.73 -2.46 -1.91
CA GLN A 49 6.74 -2.95 -3.29
C GLN A 49 5.45 -2.65 -4.06
N ASN A 50 4.50 -1.89 -3.49
CA ASN A 50 3.25 -1.62 -4.19
C ASN A 50 3.52 -0.69 -5.38
N LYS A 51 3.41 -1.27 -6.58
CA LYS A 51 3.65 -0.63 -7.88
C LYS A 51 2.85 0.65 -8.12
N ASN A 52 1.75 0.87 -7.39
CA ASN A 52 0.89 2.04 -7.56
C ASN A 52 1.26 3.21 -6.62
N ASP A 53 2.08 2.96 -5.59
CA ASP A 53 2.44 4.00 -4.61
C ASP A 53 3.26 5.14 -5.22
N PRO A 54 4.23 4.89 -6.12
CA PRO A 54 4.97 5.97 -6.77
C PRO A 54 4.06 6.89 -7.60
N SER A 55 3.02 6.36 -8.24
CA SER A 55 2.08 7.20 -9.00
C SER A 55 1.25 8.11 -8.09
N ALA A 56 0.74 7.62 -6.96
CA ALA A 56 -0.01 8.47 -6.03
C ALA A 56 0.87 9.59 -5.45
N PHE A 57 2.13 9.27 -5.11
CA PHE A 57 3.10 10.27 -4.67
C PHE A 57 3.38 11.30 -5.76
N ARG A 58 3.68 10.85 -6.99
CA ARG A 58 3.98 11.73 -8.11
C ARG A 58 2.80 12.63 -8.45
N ASP A 59 1.59 12.09 -8.52
CA ASP A 59 0.41 12.86 -8.88
C ASP A 59 0.09 13.90 -7.79
N PHE A 60 0.40 13.61 -6.53
CA PHE A 60 0.22 14.55 -5.42
C PHE A 60 1.32 15.60 -5.30
N TRP A 61 2.59 15.27 -5.57
CA TRP A 61 3.71 16.22 -5.44
C TRP A 61 4.16 16.85 -6.75
N GLU A 62 3.67 16.33 -7.87
CA GLU A 62 4.12 16.63 -9.24
C GLU A 62 5.62 16.36 -9.45
N ILE A 63 6.19 15.44 -8.66
CA ILE A 63 7.61 15.11 -8.62
C ILE A 63 7.77 13.59 -8.52
N GLU A 64 8.69 13.03 -9.30
CA GLU A 64 9.06 11.61 -9.20
C GLU A 64 9.82 11.33 -7.90
N PHE A 65 9.44 10.26 -7.19
CA PHE A 65 10.17 9.83 -6.01
C PHE A 65 11.50 9.18 -6.41
N LYS A 66 12.60 9.76 -5.93
CA LYS A 66 13.96 9.22 -6.07
C LYS A 66 14.67 9.29 -4.73
N ASP A 67 15.07 8.15 -4.21
CA ASP A 67 15.63 8.05 -2.86
C ASP A 67 16.90 8.92 -2.70
N GLU A 68 17.73 8.97 -3.73
CA GLU A 68 18.97 9.74 -3.77
C GLU A 68 18.70 11.26 -3.78
N GLN A 69 17.48 11.68 -4.12
CA GLN A 69 17.08 13.08 -4.25
C GLN A 69 16.16 13.55 -3.12
N ILE A 70 15.97 12.77 -2.05
CA ILE A 70 15.03 13.13 -0.96
C ILE A 70 15.30 14.51 -0.36
N ARG A 71 16.57 14.92 -0.23
CA ARG A 71 16.90 16.28 0.25
C ARG A 71 16.41 17.36 -0.71
N ALA A 72 16.57 17.15 -2.01
CA ALA A 72 16.10 18.08 -3.04
C ALA A 72 14.57 18.14 -3.05
N ILE A 73 13.91 16.98 -3.04
CA ILE A 73 12.44 16.86 -2.97
C ILE A 73 11.91 17.58 -1.73
N THR A 74 12.51 17.33 -0.57
CA THR A 74 12.10 17.95 0.71
C THR A 74 12.13 19.47 0.65
N ASN A 75 13.10 20.05 -0.07
CA ASN A 75 13.26 21.49 -0.21
C ASN A 75 12.35 22.09 -1.29
N SER A 76 11.91 21.30 -2.27
CA SER A 76 11.10 21.78 -3.39
C SER A 76 9.59 21.67 -3.15
N ILE A 77 9.16 20.74 -2.30
CA ILE A 77 7.73 20.50 -2.09
C ILE A 77 7.09 21.54 -1.17
N ASP A 78 5.84 21.90 -1.48
CA ASP A 78 5.00 22.68 -0.59
C ASP A 78 4.32 21.78 0.44
N ILE A 79 4.90 21.72 1.63
CA ILE A 79 4.40 20.90 2.74
C ILE A 79 2.97 21.27 3.16
N THR A 80 2.48 22.47 2.84
CA THR A 80 1.12 22.90 3.16
C THR A 80 0.05 22.08 2.42
N ARG A 81 0.40 21.44 1.30
CA ARG A 81 -0.46 20.48 0.58
C ARG A 81 -0.92 19.31 1.46
N LEU A 82 -0.20 18.97 2.53
CA LEU A 82 -0.57 17.89 3.46
C LEU A 82 -1.58 18.32 4.54
N ILE A 83 -1.90 19.61 4.65
CA ILE A 83 -2.86 20.11 5.65
C ILE A 83 -4.26 19.50 5.48
N PRO A 84 -4.82 19.40 4.26
CA PRO A 84 -6.10 18.71 4.03
C PRO A 84 -6.08 17.24 4.49
N ILE A 85 -5.00 16.50 4.22
CA ILE A 85 -4.85 15.10 4.67
C ILE A 85 -4.81 15.02 6.19
N ARG A 86 -4.06 15.90 6.85
CA ARG A 86 -4.04 15.98 8.31
C ARG A 86 -5.45 16.25 8.86
N ARG A 87 -6.17 17.24 8.32
CA ARG A 87 -7.53 17.57 8.75
C ARG A 87 -8.50 16.41 8.51
N PHE A 88 -8.30 15.67 7.42
CA PHE A 88 -9.04 14.46 7.10
C PHE A 88 -8.87 13.37 8.15
N TYR A 89 -7.62 13.06 8.50
CA TYR A 89 -7.31 12.10 9.56
C TYR A 89 -7.83 12.53 10.93
N LEU A 90 -7.81 13.81 11.24
CA LEU A 90 -8.36 14.34 12.49
C LEU A 90 -9.89 14.50 12.46
N GLY A 91 -10.57 14.04 11.41
CA GLY A 91 -12.03 14.11 11.28
C GLY A 91 -12.59 15.52 11.11
N THR A 92 -11.74 16.51 10.81
CA THR A 92 -12.14 17.93 10.67
C THR A 92 -12.77 18.23 9.32
N SER A 93 -12.29 17.62 8.23
CA SER A 93 -12.79 17.87 6.87
C SER A 93 -12.52 16.68 5.96
N THR A 94 -13.40 16.40 5.00
CA THR A 94 -13.14 15.41 3.95
C THR A 94 -12.52 16.10 2.73
N PRO A 95 -11.41 15.61 2.14
CA PRO A 95 -10.86 16.17 0.91
C PRO A 95 -11.83 15.95 -0.25
N ALA A 96 -11.96 16.93 -1.13
CA ALA A 96 -12.84 16.84 -2.29
C ALA A 96 -12.16 16.20 -3.50
N ASP A 97 -10.82 16.28 -3.59
CA ASP A 97 -10.07 15.79 -4.73
C ASP A 97 -9.54 14.36 -4.51
N LEU A 98 -9.59 13.57 -5.58
CA LEU A 98 -9.18 12.16 -5.53
C LEU A 98 -7.67 12.02 -5.29
N ILE A 99 -6.84 12.93 -5.79
CA ILE A 99 -5.37 12.86 -5.66
C ILE A 99 -4.96 12.92 -4.18
N THR A 100 -5.59 13.80 -3.39
CA THR A 100 -5.38 13.92 -1.94
C THR A 100 -5.91 12.71 -1.20
N ILE A 101 -7.02 12.12 -1.65
CA ILE A 101 -7.56 10.87 -1.08
C ILE A 101 -6.61 9.69 -1.35
N GLU A 102 -6.03 9.59 -2.55
CA GLU A 102 -5.05 8.55 -2.88
C GLU A 102 -3.76 8.71 -2.08
N MET A 103 -3.29 9.95 -1.91
CA MET A 103 -2.15 10.23 -1.04
C MET A 103 -2.46 9.87 0.41
N ALA A 104 -3.69 10.09 0.88
CA ALA A 104 -4.12 9.63 2.20
C ALA A 104 -4.11 8.10 2.28
N ALA A 105 -4.65 7.39 1.29
CA ALA A 105 -4.63 5.93 1.23
C ALA A 105 -3.20 5.37 1.32
N LEU A 106 -2.24 5.99 0.60
CA LEU A 106 -0.82 5.64 0.68
C LEU A 106 -0.28 5.79 2.11
N LEU A 107 -0.52 6.92 2.76
CA LEU A 107 0.04 7.25 4.08
C LEU A 107 -0.42 6.34 5.23
N VAL A 108 -1.54 5.61 5.06
CA VAL A 108 -2.03 4.62 6.04
C VAL A 108 -1.83 3.19 5.58
N ASP A 109 -1.05 3.00 4.52
CA ASP A 109 -0.81 1.72 3.88
C ASP A 109 -2.13 0.96 3.61
N PHE A 110 -3.12 1.66 3.02
CA PHE A 110 -4.43 1.07 2.73
C PHE A 110 -4.33 0.01 1.61
N PRO A 111 -4.65 -1.27 1.84
CA PRO A 111 -4.33 -2.35 0.90
C PRO A 111 -5.05 -2.21 -0.44
N GLU A 112 -6.31 -1.77 -0.45
CA GLU A 112 -7.12 -1.71 -1.67
C GLU A 112 -6.89 -0.44 -2.51
N ARG A 113 -5.80 0.29 -2.26
CA ARG A 113 -5.38 1.43 -3.08
C ARG A 113 -4.80 0.98 -4.44
N PRO A 114 -4.93 1.78 -5.51
CA PRO A 114 -5.67 3.03 -5.60
C PRO A 114 -7.19 2.83 -5.69
N TYR A 115 -8.00 3.89 -5.66
CA TYR A 115 -9.46 3.87 -5.73
C TYR A 115 -10.00 3.00 -6.87
N ARG A 116 -9.36 3.04 -8.06
CA ARG A 116 -9.74 2.18 -9.19
C ARG A 116 -9.70 0.69 -8.83
N ARG A 117 -8.79 0.29 -7.97
CA ARG A 117 -8.66 -1.09 -7.49
C ARG A 117 -9.77 -1.41 -6.48
N PHE A 118 -10.00 -0.52 -5.52
CA PHE A 118 -11.09 -0.60 -4.56
C PHE A 118 -12.45 -0.84 -5.25
N ILE A 119 -12.80 -0.06 -6.28
CA ILE A 119 -14.11 -0.22 -6.94
C ILE A 119 -14.25 -1.50 -7.77
N ASN A 120 -13.15 -2.06 -8.29
CA ASN A 120 -13.18 -3.18 -9.23
C ASN A 120 -12.97 -4.54 -8.57
N ASP A 121 -12.80 -4.58 -7.24
CA ASP A 121 -12.52 -5.81 -6.47
C ASP A 121 -11.34 -6.63 -7.04
N LEU A 122 -10.33 -5.92 -7.55
CA LEU A 122 -9.17 -6.55 -8.16
C LEU A 122 -8.29 -7.16 -7.05
N PRO A 123 -8.09 -8.50 -7.03
CA PRO A 123 -7.25 -9.14 -6.02
C PRO A 123 -5.81 -8.59 -6.03
N ASP A 124 -5.15 -8.60 -4.87
CA ASP A 124 -3.77 -8.10 -4.67
C ASP A 124 -2.71 -8.90 -5.42
N THR A 125 -3.07 -10.05 -5.97
CA THR A 125 -2.15 -10.98 -6.60
C THR A 125 -2.22 -10.85 -8.13
N PRO A 126 -1.08 -10.72 -8.85
CA PRO A 126 -1.00 -11.35 -10.16
C PRO A 126 -1.52 -12.78 -10.00
N PRO A 127 -2.32 -13.34 -10.93
CA PRO A 127 -2.73 -14.73 -10.82
C PRO A 127 -1.47 -15.52 -10.52
N GLU A 128 -1.42 -16.14 -9.33
CA GLU A 128 -0.37 -17.10 -9.02
C GLU A 128 -0.32 -18.00 -10.26
N PRO A 129 0.82 -18.09 -10.97
CA PRO A 129 0.89 -18.93 -12.15
C PRO A 129 0.29 -20.27 -11.72
N PRO A 130 -0.68 -20.80 -12.47
CA PRO A 130 -1.48 -21.92 -12.02
C PRO A 130 -0.51 -22.97 -11.49
N ASN A 131 -0.60 -23.24 -10.17
CA ASN A 131 0.22 -24.25 -9.54
C ASN A 131 0.22 -25.45 -10.48
N PRO A 132 1.39 -25.89 -10.99
CA PRO A 132 1.44 -26.93 -11.99
C PRO A 132 0.61 -28.10 -11.45
N PRO A 133 -0.41 -28.57 -12.18
CA PRO A 133 -1.27 -29.64 -11.70
C PRO A 133 -0.35 -30.80 -11.31
N GLY A 134 -0.53 -31.27 -10.07
CA GLY A 134 0.33 -32.27 -9.44
C GLY A 134 0.83 -33.29 -10.45
N GLY A 135 2.14 -33.24 -10.71
CA GLY A 135 2.84 -34.27 -11.45
C GLY A 135 2.68 -35.60 -10.70
N PRO A 136 2.45 -36.71 -11.42
CA PRO A 136 1.91 -37.93 -10.86
C PRO A 136 2.89 -38.56 -9.87
N GLY A 137 2.32 -39.23 -8.88
CA GLY A 137 3.04 -39.96 -7.85
C GLY A 137 4.15 -40.84 -8.43
N THR A 138 5.36 -40.64 -7.93
CA THR A 138 6.35 -41.72 -7.95
C THR A 138 6.22 -42.47 -6.64
N VAL A 139 5.50 -43.58 -6.72
CA VAL A 139 5.58 -44.69 -5.77
C VAL A 139 7.05 -45.10 -5.69
N ILE A 140 7.70 -44.88 -4.54
CA ILE A 140 8.98 -45.55 -4.28
C ILE A 140 8.63 -47.00 -4.01
N ILE A 141 8.77 -47.84 -5.03
CA ILE A 141 8.61 -49.28 -4.94
C ILE A 141 9.77 -49.81 -4.09
N VAL A 142 9.47 -50.25 -2.87
CA VAL A 142 10.38 -51.04 -2.06
C VAL A 142 10.35 -52.45 -2.63
N THR A 143 11.41 -52.91 -3.29
CA THR A 143 11.62 -54.35 -3.54
C THR A 143 13.05 -54.76 -3.24
N SER A 144 13.13 -55.68 -2.28
CA SER A 144 14.26 -56.52 -1.91
C SER A 144 14.60 -57.49 -3.06
N GLY A 145 15.88 -57.85 -3.22
CA GLY A 145 16.27 -58.89 -4.17
C GLY A 145 17.78 -59.13 -4.29
N ASN A 146 18.25 -60.15 -3.58
CA ASN A 146 19.56 -60.82 -3.66
C ASN A 146 20.02 -61.19 -5.09
N ASN A 147 21.34 -61.27 -5.29
CA ASN A 147 22.12 -62.27 -6.08
C ASN A 147 23.62 -61.92 -5.88
N THR A 148 24.50 -62.64 -5.17
CA THR A 148 25.09 -64.00 -5.30
C THR A 148 25.53 -64.44 -6.70
N GLY A 149 26.83 -64.76 -6.82
CA GLY A 149 27.44 -65.65 -7.83
C GLY A 149 28.25 -64.92 -8.91
N GLY A 150 29.54 -65.17 -9.15
CA GLY A 150 30.46 -66.21 -8.66
C GLY A 150 31.88 -65.91 -9.16
#